data_AF-A0A1I2H6K5-F1
#
_entry.id   AF-A0A1I2H6K5-F1
#
_cell.length_a   1.000
_cell.length_b   1.000
_cell.length_c   1.000
_cell.angle_alpha   90.00
_cell.angle_beta   90.00
_cell.angle_gamma   90.00
#
_symmetry.space_group_name_H-M   'P 1'
#
loop_
_entity.id
_entity.type
_entity.pdbx_description
1 polymer ?
#
loop_
_entity_poly.entity_id
_entity_poly.type
_entity_poly.pdbx_seq_one_letter_code
_entity_poly.pdbx_strand_id
1 'polypeptide(L)'
;MAESGKVTRIDQRIVGWSVVKDAAAPDIDPLTLRIDRREEGSWESTTTKIVLTSAGGRKTIYFVIGFGVVCGRIGGRRVCIERPLEFFVPAGQTAAEHQWVSATMRTLSLAARGGFLAKALADLRKVSWDRGPVWYGKTRSGKAMVHDSEVAAIAWAIQQALYRRGFLDENGRERSLAALADHYARTRDARIQEPLGTPQADGASPPPDAVHAAVGRCPEPDCQGDLVMKDGCPTCLDCGYSKCG
;
A
#
# COMPACT_ATOMS: atom_id res chain seq x y z
N MET A 1 -28.50 14.66 -13.21
CA MET A 1 -29.38 15.50 -14.04
C MET A 1 -28.48 16.27 -15.00
N ALA A 2 -28.45 15.86 -16.28
CA ALA A 2 -27.61 16.50 -17.29
C ALA A 2 -28.28 17.78 -17.79
N GLU A 3 -27.54 18.87 -17.78
CA GLU A 3 -27.98 20.18 -18.22
C GLU A 3 -28.17 20.15 -19.74
N SER A 4 -29.43 20.21 -20.18
CA SER A 4 -29.80 20.23 -21.60
C SER A 4 -29.35 21.56 -22.20
N GLY A 5 -28.34 21.51 -23.08
CA GLY A 5 -27.75 22.68 -23.71
C GLY A 5 -28.79 23.50 -24.47
N LYS A 6 -28.92 24.78 -24.10
CA LYS A 6 -29.82 25.74 -24.74
C LYS A 6 -29.38 25.93 -26.20
N VAL A 7 -30.23 25.53 -27.15
CA VAL A 7 -29.94 25.72 -28.58
C VAL A 7 -30.14 27.19 -28.93
N THR A 8 -29.05 27.90 -29.22
CA THR A 8 -29.11 29.29 -29.68
C THR A 8 -29.30 29.31 -31.19
N ARG A 9 -30.42 29.89 -31.65
CA ARG A 9 -30.69 30.13 -33.07
C ARG A 9 -29.93 31.38 -33.51
N ILE A 10 -29.12 31.28 -34.56
CA ILE A 10 -28.39 32.40 -35.13
C ILE A 10 -29.13 32.81 -36.41
N ASP A 11 -29.81 33.95 -36.37
CA ASP A 11 -30.64 34.44 -37.48
C ASP A 11 -29.83 35.22 -38.54
N GLN A 12 -28.51 35.29 -38.39
CA GLN A 12 -27.59 35.98 -39.30
C GLN A 12 -26.65 35.00 -39.99
N ARG A 13 -26.22 35.35 -41.22
CA ARG A 13 -25.24 34.57 -41.98
C ARG A 13 -23.90 34.59 -41.25
N ILE A 14 -23.41 33.43 -40.81
CA ILE A 14 -22.11 33.28 -40.16
C ILE A 14 -21.02 33.63 -41.18
N VAL A 15 -20.34 34.77 -40.99
CA VAL A 15 -19.25 35.26 -41.86
C VAL A 15 -17.86 34.85 -41.40
N GLY A 16 -17.76 34.17 -40.26
CA GLY A 16 -16.53 33.62 -39.71
C GLY A 16 -16.80 32.91 -38.39
N TRP A 17 -15.97 31.94 -38.04
CA TRP A 17 -16.00 31.29 -36.73
C TRP A 17 -14.58 31.24 -36.16
N SER A 18 -14.46 31.38 -34.85
CA SER A 18 -13.24 31.10 -34.11
C SER A 18 -13.58 30.18 -32.96
N VAL A 19 -12.93 29.03 -32.88
CA VAL A 19 -12.99 28.20 -31.67
C VAL A 19 -12.15 28.91 -30.62
N VAL A 20 -12.77 29.22 -29.48
CA VAL A 20 -12.02 29.59 -28.28
C VAL A 20 -11.15 28.39 -27.96
N LYS A 21 -9.84 28.49 -28.22
CA LYS A 21 -8.90 27.50 -27.69
C LYS A 21 -8.97 27.64 -26.18
N ASP A 22 -9.49 26.62 -25.51
CA ASP A 22 -9.37 26.51 -24.06
C ASP A 22 -7.92 26.77 -23.70
N ALA A 23 -7.71 27.72 -22.78
CA ALA A 23 -6.40 27.94 -22.19
C ALA A 23 -5.92 26.57 -21.67
N ALA A 24 -4.72 26.16 -22.08
CA ALA A 24 -4.17 24.88 -21.67
C ALA A 24 -4.23 24.81 -20.13
N ALA A 25 -4.96 23.81 -19.61
CA ALA A 25 -5.08 23.61 -18.17
C ALA A 25 -3.67 23.63 -17.54
N PRO A 26 -3.50 24.30 -16.38
CA PRO A 26 -2.18 24.49 -15.80
C PRO A 26 -1.50 23.15 -15.54
N ASP A 27 -0.19 23.16 -15.66
CA ASP A 27 0.60 22.00 -15.30
C ASP A 27 0.51 21.78 -13.78
N ILE A 28 0.25 20.52 -13.40
CA ILE A 28 0.14 20.04 -12.04
C ILE A 28 1.17 18.93 -11.89
N ASP A 29 2.24 19.19 -11.14
CA ASP A 29 3.25 18.20 -10.85
C ASP A 29 2.72 17.21 -9.79
N PRO A 30 2.53 15.92 -10.12
CA PRO A 30 2.00 14.96 -9.16
C PRO A 30 2.96 14.66 -8.01
N LEU A 31 4.26 15.01 -8.13
CA LEU A 31 5.24 14.82 -7.07
C LEU A 31 5.05 15.82 -5.93
N THR A 32 4.79 17.09 -6.28
CA THR A 32 4.63 18.20 -5.33
C THR A 32 3.16 18.51 -5.00
N LEU A 33 2.21 17.91 -5.72
CA LEU A 33 0.78 18.05 -5.45
C LEU A 33 0.46 17.70 -3.99
N ARG A 34 -0.16 18.65 -3.29
CA ARG A 34 -0.61 18.45 -1.91
C ARG A 34 -1.88 17.63 -1.88
N ILE A 35 -1.91 16.65 -1.00
CA ILE A 35 -3.04 15.73 -0.84
C ILE A 35 -3.60 15.92 0.58
N ASP A 36 -4.84 16.37 0.70
CA ASP A 36 -5.43 16.62 2.01
C ASP A 36 -5.74 15.32 2.75
N ARG A 37 -6.36 14.38 2.02
CA ARG A 37 -6.73 13.08 2.55
C ARG A 37 -6.55 12.01 1.50
N ARG A 38 -6.19 10.83 1.98
CA ARG A 38 -6.19 9.59 1.21
C ARG A 38 -7.63 9.14 0.96
N GLU A 39 -7.94 8.68 -0.26
CA GLU A 39 -9.25 8.11 -0.59
C GLU A 39 -9.54 6.83 0.23
N GLU A 40 -10.82 6.52 0.44
CA GLU A 40 -11.23 5.30 1.12
C GLU A 40 -11.01 4.07 0.22
N GLY A 41 -10.64 2.93 0.81
CA GLY A 41 -10.50 1.66 0.09
C GLY A 41 -9.25 0.87 0.46
N SER A 42 -8.97 -0.16 -0.33
CA SER A 42 -7.73 -0.95 -0.22
C SER A 42 -6.61 -0.25 -0.95
N TRP A 43 -5.42 -0.27 -0.34
CA TRP A 43 -4.25 0.30 -0.93
C TRP A 43 -3.08 -0.65 -0.81
N GLU A 44 -2.18 -0.54 -1.77
CA GLU A 44 -0.93 -1.24 -1.69
C GLU A 44 -0.09 -0.69 -0.53
N SER A 45 0.48 -1.60 0.22
CA SER A 45 1.31 -1.25 1.35
C SER A 45 2.47 -2.23 1.49
N THR A 46 3.53 -1.78 2.15
CA THR A 46 4.66 -2.64 2.51
C THR A 46 4.81 -2.62 4.02
N THR A 47 4.73 -3.80 4.63
CA THR A 47 5.03 -4.01 6.05
C THR A 47 6.49 -4.40 6.19
N THR A 48 7.22 -3.67 7.02
CA THR A 48 8.64 -3.95 7.30
C THR A 48 8.84 -4.19 8.79
N LYS A 49 9.47 -5.32 9.11
CA LYS A 49 9.97 -5.65 10.44
C LYS A 49 11.44 -5.26 10.56
N ILE A 50 11.79 -4.52 11.61
CA ILE A 50 13.17 -4.17 11.93
C ILE A 50 13.49 -4.57 13.37
N VAL A 51 14.75 -4.92 13.61
CA VAL A 51 15.26 -5.22 14.95
C VAL A 51 16.39 -4.24 15.24
N LEU A 52 16.10 -3.27 16.09
CA LEU A 52 17.06 -2.28 16.56
C LEU A 52 17.84 -2.88 17.73
N THR A 53 19.15 -2.74 17.72
CA THR A 53 20.00 -3.13 18.84
C THR A 53 20.60 -1.88 19.47
N SER A 54 20.51 -1.73 20.78
CA SER A 54 21.14 -0.65 21.55
C SER A 54 21.70 -1.20 22.87
N ALA A 55 22.32 -0.33 23.68
CA ALA A 55 22.79 -0.71 25.02
C ALA A 55 21.66 -1.25 25.92
N GLY A 56 20.42 -0.79 25.71
CA GLY A 56 19.23 -1.26 26.42
C GLY A 56 18.66 -2.59 25.91
N GLY A 57 19.31 -3.24 24.94
CA GLY A 57 18.89 -4.52 24.36
C GLY A 57 18.33 -4.40 22.95
N ARG A 58 17.57 -5.43 22.54
CA ARG A 58 16.97 -5.50 21.19
C ARG A 58 15.51 -5.11 21.24
N LYS A 59 15.10 -4.24 20.32
CA LYS A 59 13.71 -3.83 20.12
C LYS A 59 13.24 -4.17 18.72
N THR A 60 12.07 -4.78 18.61
CA THR A 60 11.47 -5.10 17.31
C THR A 60 10.40 -4.08 16.98
N ILE A 61 10.49 -3.45 15.82
CA ILE A 61 9.51 -2.48 15.34
C ILE A 61 8.93 -2.98 14.01
N TYR A 62 7.62 -2.84 13.85
CA TYR A 62 6.93 -3.04 12.59
C TYR A 62 6.42 -1.69 12.11
N PHE A 63 6.69 -1.33 10.87
CA PHE A 63 6.07 -0.16 10.25
C PHE A 63 5.46 -0.55 8.90
N VAL A 64 4.42 0.17 8.53
CA VAL A 64 3.71 0.00 7.26
C VAL A 64 3.83 1.30 6.48
N ILE A 65 4.15 1.19 5.19
CA ILE A 65 4.12 2.31 4.24
C ILE A 65 2.98 2.05 3.26
N GLY A 66 2.01 2.95 3.21
CA GLY A 66 0.93 2.95 2.24
C GLY A 66 1.27 3.77 1.00
N PHE A 67 1.10 3.17 -0.17
CA PHE A 67 1.40 3.78 -1.47
C PHE A 67 0.13 4.11 -2.22
N GLY A 68 0.15 5.25 -2.91
CA GLY A 68 -0.98 5.82 -3.63
C GLY A 68 -0.63 6.29 -5.03
N VAL A 69 -1.56 6.12 -5.97
CA VAL A 69 -1.40 6.66 -7.32
C VAL A 69 -1.82 8.12 -7.32
N VAL A 70 -0.91 9.00 -7.75
CA VAL A 70 -1.14 10.43 -7.85
C VAL A 70 -0.90 10.84 -9.29
N CYS A 71 -1.91 11.46 -9.90
CA CYS A 71 -1.86 11.89 -11.28
C CYS A 71 -1.90 13.42 -11.36
N GLY A 72 -1.12 13.95 -12.30
CA GLY A 72 -1.05 15.36 -12.63
C GLY A 72 -0.98 15.55 -14.14
N ARG A 73 -0.56 16.75 -14.56
CA ARG A 73 -0.48 17.15 -15.96
C ARG A 73 0.82 17.92 -16.17
N ILE A 74 1.67 17.48 -17.10
CA ILE A 74 2.92 18.18 -17.46
C ILE A 74 2.96 18.32 -18.96
N GLY A 75 3.17 19.54 -19.47
CA GLY A 75 3.17 19.83 -20.90
C GLY A 75 1.90 19.36 -21.60
N GLY A 76 0.75 19.45 -20.92
CA GLY A 76 -0.53 18.99 -21.46
C GLY A 76 -0.78 17.48 -21.40
N ARG A 77 0.18 16.66 -20.95
CA ARG A 77 0.06 15.20 -20.87
C ARG A 77 -0.25 14.76 -19.44
N ARG A 78 -1.18 13.81 -19.28
CA ARG A 78 -1.44 13.17 -17.98
C ARG A 78 -0.24 12.33 -17.58
N VAL A 79 0.30 12.57 -16.39
CA VAL A 79 1.41 11.81 -15.80
C VAL A 79 0.96 11.28 -14.45
N CYS A 80 1.14 9.99 -14.21
CA CYS A 80 0.78 9.34 -12.94
C CYS A 80 2.02 8.69 -12.34
N ILE A 81 2.13 8.79 -11.02
CA ILE A 81 3.21 8.18 -10.24
C ILE A 81 2.63 7.48 -9.02
N GLU A 82 3.38 6.53 -8.48
CA GLU A 82 3.11 5.98 -7.16
C GLU A 82 3.89 6.77 -6.11
N ARG A 83 3.19 7.27 -5.09
CA ARG A 83 3.77 8.02 -3.97
C ARG A 83 3.52 7.29 -2.66
N PRO A 84 4.49 7.25 -1.72
CA PRO A 84 4.18 6.93 -0.34
C PRO A 84 3.34 8.06 0.26
N LEU A 85 2.19 7.74 0.83
CA LEU A 85 1.24 8.73 1.38
C LEU A 85 1.00 8.56 2.87
N GLU A 86 1.17 7.34 3.39
CA GLU A 86 0.88 7.03 4.78
C GLU A 86 1.95 6.13 5.41
N PHE A 87 2.23 6.41 6.67
CA PHE A 87 3.15 5.67 7.51
C PHE A 87 2.44 5.41 8.83
N PHE A 88 2.51 4.18 9.32
CA PHE A 88 2.00 3.85 10.65
C PHE A 88 2.72 2.64 11.23
N VAL A 89 2.61 2.50 12.54
CA VAL A 89 3.07 1.32 13.28
C VAL A 89 1.83 0.56 13.77
N PRO A 90 1.67 -0.73 13.46
CA PRO A 90 0.51 -1.51 13.90
C PRO A 90 0.33 -1.48 15.43
N ALA A 91 -0.92 -1.37 15.87
CA ALA A 91 -1.27 -1.38 17.29
C ALA A 91 -1.00 -2.77 17.90
N GLY A 92 -0.35 -2.79 19.06
CA GLY A 92 0.13 -4.03 19.72
C GLY A 92 1.43 -3.81 20.50
N GLN A 93 2.07 -2.67 20.29
CA GLN A 93 3.20 -2.22 21.10
C GLN A 93 2.75 -0.99 21.88
N THR A 94 2.30 -1.17 23.14
CA THR A 94 1.61 -0.13 23.94
C THR A 94 2.48 0.54 25.01
N ALA A 95 3.80 0.31 25.02
CA ALA A 95 4.73 1.08 25.84
C ALA A 95 4.70 2.59 25.49
N ALA A 96 5.01 3.47 26.45
CA ALA A 96 5.08 4.93 26.25
C ALA A 96 6.01 5.33 25.08
N GLU A 97 7.02 4.48 24.80
CA GLU A 97 7.92 4.61 23.66
C GLU A 97 7.20 4.49 22.29
N HIS A 98 5.99 3.92 22.22
CA HIS A 98 5.23 3.85 20.96
C HIS A 98 4.41 5.10 20.67
N GLN A 99 4.20 5.97 21.66
CA GLN A 99 3.48 7.22 21.44
C GLN A 99 4.29 8.16 20.55
N TRP A 100 5.59 8.32 20.82
CA TRP A 100 6.47 9.15 19.99
C TRP A 100 6.64 8.54 18.59
N VAL A 101 6.76 7.22 18.48
CA VAL A 101 6.85 6.54 17.16
C VAL A 101 5.58 6.79 16.36
N SER A 102 4.42 6.59 16.96
CA SER A 102 3.12 6.84 16.31
C SER A 102 2.95 8.30 15.90
N ALA A 103 3.30 9.24 16.78
CA ALA A 103 3.30 10.68 16.46
C ALA A 103 4.25 11.01 15.29
N THR A 104 5.46 10.43 15.29
CA THR A 104 6.44 10.60 14.20
C THR A 104 5.88 10.09 12.88
N MET A 105 5.24 8.92 12.86
CA MET A 105 4.63 8.37 11.65
C MET A 105 3.46 9.20 11.12
N ARG A 106 2.65 9.78 12.01
CA ARG A 106 1.57 10.70 11.62
C ARG A 106 2.13 11.99 10.99
N THR A 107 3.16 12.58 11.59
CA THR A 107 3.86 13.75 11.04
C THR A 107 4.52 13.42 9.71
N LEU A 108 5.12 12.24 9.58
CA LEU A 108 5.75 11.78 8.34
C LEU A 108 4.72 11.57 7.22
N SER A 109 3.53 11.05 7.56
CA SER A 109 2.40 10.94 6.61
C SER A 109 1.94 12.30 6.12
N LEU A 110 1.88 13.30 7.00
CA LEU A 110 1.59 14.68 6.61
C LEU A 110 2.67 15.24 5.67
N ALA A 111 3.95 15.00 5.97
CA ALA A 111 5.06 15.43 5.13
C ALA A 111 5.03 14.79 3.73
N ALA A 112 4.68 13.51 3.67
CA ALA A 112 4.54 12.77 2.43
C ALA A 112 3.39 13.29 1.56
N ARG A 113 2.23 13.53 2.16
CA ARG A 113 1.09 14.18 1.51
C ARG A 113 1.40 15.60 1.05
N GLY A 114 2.27 16.31 1.76
CA GLY A 114 2.74 17.65 1.42
C GLY A 114 3.84 17.72 0.36
N GLY A 115 4.40 16.59 -0.08
CA GLY A 115 5.45 16.56 -1.12
C GLY A 115 6.85 16.93 -0.62
N PHE A 116 7.15 16.72 0.67
CA PHE A 116 8.47 17.01 1.25
C PHE A 116 9.02 15.85 2.09
N LEU A 117 8.66 14.62 1.74
CA LEU A 117 9.03 13.41 2.47
C LEU A 117 10.54 13.22 2.56
N ALA A 118 11.27 13.35 1.44
CA ALA A 118 12.71 13.13 1.45
C ALA A 118 13.42 14.08 2.42
N LYS A 119 12.99 15.36 2.47
CA LYS A 119 13.50 16.33 3.43
C LYS A 119 13.16 15.95 4.87
N ALA A 120 11.91 15.56 5.15
CA ALA A 120 11.50 15.12 6.48
C ALA A 120 12.31 13.92 6.97
N LEU A 121 12.53 12.91 6.11
CA LEU A 121 13.38 11.76 6.44
C LEU A 121 14.83 12.17 6.69
N ALA A 122 15.39 13.05 5.86
CA ALA A 122 16.76 13.55 6.03
C ALA A 122 16.92 14.33 7.35
N ASP A 123 15.88 15.04 7.82
CA ASP A 123 15.91 15.71 9.11
C ASP A 123 15.73 14.73 10.28
N LEU A 124 14.88 13.70 10.14
CA LEU A 124 14.77 12.64 11.15
C LEU A 124 16.08 11.85 11.33
N ARG A 125 16.88 11.71 10.27
CA ARG A 125 18.23 11.10 10.33
C ARG A 125 19.21 11.85 11.25
N LYS A 126 18.95 13.13 11.55
CA LYS A 126 19.81 13.99 12.39
C LYS A 126 19.40 13.98 13.86
N VAL A 127 18.30 13.34 14.21
CA VAL A 127 17.84 13.25 15.61
C VAL A 127 18.85 12.42 16.40
N SER A 128 19.41 13.00 17.44
CA SER A 128 20.37 12.37 18.35
C SER A 128 19.73 12.06 19.70
N TRP A 129 20.29 11.06 20.40
CA TRP A 129 19.87 10.66 21.74
C TRP A 129 21.07 10.43 22.67
N ASP A 130 20.94 10.78 23.95
CA ASP A 130 21.89 10.54 25.04
C ASP A 130 22.00 9.07 25.51
N ARG A 131 21.05 8.19 25.13
CA ARG A 131 21.09 6.75 25.49
C ARG A 131 22.06 5.91 24.63
N GLY A 132 22.90 6.57 23.85
CA GLY A 132 23.97 5.93 23.09
C GLY A 132 23.52 5.39 21.73
N PRO A 133 24.44 4.74 21.00
CA PRO A 133 24.24 4.35 19.62
C PRO A 133 23.18 3.25 19.44
N VAL A 134 22.52 3.30 18.28
CA VAL A 134 21.63 2.26 17.79
C VAL A 134 22.27 1.58 16.58
N TRP A 135 22.49 0.27 16.68
CA TRP A 135 23.02 -0.54 15.59
C TRP A 135 21.87 -1.12 14.77
N TYR A 136 21.81 -0.75 13.50
CA TYR A 136 20.83 -1.27 12.57
C TYR A 136 21.27 -1.08 11.12
N GLY A 137 21.13 -2.13 10.31
CA GLY A 137 21.44 -2.08 8.88
C GLY A 137 22.93 -2.22 8.56
N LYS A 138 23.22 -2.17 7.26
CA LYS A 138 24.58 -2.27 6.72
C LYS A 138 24.78 -1.22 5.63
N THR A 139 25.99 -0.69 5.55
CA THR A 139 26.41 0.15 4.42
C THR A 139 26.54 -0.71 3.16
N ARG A 140 26.72 -0.06 2.00
CA ARG A 140 27.03 -0.74 0.73
C ARG A 140 28.28 -1.62 0.82
N SER A 141 29.26 -1.23 1.64
CA SER A 141 30.47 -2.02 1.89
C SER A 141 30.26 -3.16 2.90
N GLY A 142 29.02 -3.44 3.30
CA GLY A 142 28.67 -4.49 4.25
C GLY A 142 28.96 -4.18 5.72
N LYS A 143 29.49 -2.99 6.03
CA LYS A 143 29.81 -2.59 7.41
C LYS A 143 28.52 -2.32 8.18
N ALA A 144 28.46 -2.76 9.43
CA ALA A 144 27.34 -2.45 10.32
C ALA A 144 27.16 -0.93 10.44
N MET A 145 25.92 -0.47 10.34
CA MET A 145 25.60 0.94 10.52
C MET A 145 25.27 1.25 11.97
N VAL A 146 25.72 2.43 12.39
CA VAL A 146 25.45 3.02 13.69
C VAL A 146 24.63 4.29 13.47
N HIS A 147 23.62 4.48 14.30
CA HIS A 147 22.71 5.63 14.27
C HIS A 147 22.69 6.31 15.64
N ASP A 148 22.54 7.63 15.65
CA ASP A 148 22.58 8.42 16.88
C ASP A 148 21.29 8.35 17.70
N SER A 149 20.22 7.75 17.15
CA SER A 149 18.96 7.52 17.85
C SER A 149 18.13 6.41 17.18
N GLU A 150 17.10 5.93 17.89
CA GLU A 150 16.10 5.02 17.33
C GLU A 150 15.30 5.69 16.19
N VAL A 151 14.99 6.99 16.32
CA VAL A 151 14.33 7.79 15.27
C VAL A 151 15.16 7.79 14.00
N ALA A 152 16.47 8.05 14.10
CA ALA A 152 17.37 8.07 12.96
C ALA A 152 17.48 6.69 12.30
N ALA A 153 17.50 5.62 13.09
CA ALA A 153 17.52 4.24 12.58
C ALA A 153 16.22 3.88 11.84
N ILE A 154 15.05 4.27 12.37
CA ILE A 154 13.75 4.07 11.72
C ILE A 154 13.67 4.89 10.41
N ALA A 155 14.10 6.16 10.43
CA ALA A 155 14.11 7.01 9.24
C ALA A 155 14.98 6.40 8.13
N TRP A 156 16.15 5.86 8.48
CA TRP A 156 16.98 5.12 7.54
C TRP A 156 16.28 3.87 7.01
N ALA A 157 15.64 3.08 7.89
CA ALA A 157 14.90 1.88 7.46
C ALA A 157 13.81 2.22 6.43
N ILE A 158 13.09 3.31 6.65
CA ILE A 158 12.08 3.84 5.73
C ILE A 158 12.73 4.29 4.41
N GLN A 159 13.84 5.04 4.45
CA GLN A 159 14.58 5.41 3.24
C GLN A 159 14.97 4.18 2.42
N GLN A 160 15.46 3.12 3.06
CA GLN A 160 15.82 1.89 2.36
C GLN A 160 14.60 1.17 1.78
N ALA A 161 13.46 1.19 2.47
CA ALA A 161 12.21 0.63 1.95
C ALA A 161 11.73 1.40 0.71
N LEU A 162 11.79 2.73 0.75
CA LEU A 162 11.41 3.60 -0.38
C LEU A 162 12.39 3.53 -1.55
N TYR A 163 13.68 3.35 -1.27
CA TYR A 163 14.70 3.07 -2.28
C TYR A 163 14.41 1.75 -3.00
N ARG A 164 14.16 0.66 -2.25
CA ARG A 164 13.79 -0.63 -2.85
C ARG A 164 12.48 -0.57 -3.63
N ARG A 165 11.53 0.25 -3.19
CA ARG A 165 10.27 0.51 -3.90
C ARG A 165 10.45 1.41 -5.13
N GLY A 166 11.64 1.96 -5.35
CA GLY A 166 11.95 2.79 -6.51
C GLY A 166 11.43 4.21 -6.43
N PHE A 167 11.07 4.71 -5.24
CA PHE A 167 10.65 6.10 -5.00
C PHE A 167 11.85 7.02 -4.71
N LEU A 168 12.77 6.59 -3.84
CA LEU A 168 14.02 7.31 -3.56
C LEU A 168 15.19 6.76 -4.36
N ASP A 169 16.20 7.59 -4.58
CA ASP A 169 17.52 7.18 -5.08
C ASP A 169 18.43 6.68 -3.95
N GLU A 170 19.65 6.27 -4.31
CA GLU A 170 20.65 5.74 -3.37
C GLU A 170 21.12 6.77 -2.31
N ASN A 171 20.91 8.06 -2.57
CA ASN A 171 21.25 9.16 -1.67
C ASN A 171 20.04 9.59 -0.81
N GLY A 172 18.91 8.90 -0.92
CA GLY A 172 17.67 9.21 -0.21
C GLY A 172 16.93 10.43 -0.76
N ARG A 173 17.21 10.84 -2.00
CA ARG A 173 16.48 11.91 -2.71
C ARG A 173 15.35 11.33 -3.53
N GLU A 174 14.31 12.11 -3.75
CA GLU A 174 13.22 11.73 -4.66
C GLU A 174 13.76 11.58 -6.08
N ARG A 175 13.38 10.49 -6.75
CA ARG A 175 13.73 10.29 -8.16
C ARG A 175 12.97 11.27 -9.04
N SER A 176 13.49 11.52 -10.25
CA SER A 176 12.85 12.42 -11.20
C SER A 176 11.43 11.95 -11.54
N LEU A 177 10.55 12.91 -11.85
CA LEU A 177 9.16 12.63 -12.21
C LEU A 177 9.05 11.62 -13.37
N ALA A 178 9.92 11.74 -14.38
CA ALA A 178 9.98 10.80 -15.50
C ALA A 178 10.31 9.38 -15.03
N ALA A 179 11.33 9.22 -14.18
CA ALA A 179 11.73 7.92 -13.67
C ALA A 179 10.65 7.27 -12.79
N LEU A 180 9.91 8.07 -12.02
CA LEU A 180 8.78 7.61 -11.21
C LEU A 180 7.58 7.21 -12.08
N ALA A 181 7.28 7.97 -13.14
CA ALA A 181 6.21 7.66 -14.07
C ALA A 181 6.49 6.36 -14.85
N ASP A 182 7.73 6.19 -15.33
CA ASP A 182 8.16 4.97 -16.01
C ASP A 182 8.16 3.75 -15.08
N HIS A 183 8.49 3.96 -13.80
CA HIS A 183 8.40 2.91 -12.80
C HIS A 183 6.94 2.49 -12.58
N TYR A 184 6.04 3.47 -12.38
CA TYR A 184 4.61 3.22 -12.20
C TYR A 184 3.97 2.53 -13.41
N ALA A 185 4.30 2.95 -14.63
CA ALA A 185 3.79 2.31 -15.85
C ALA A 185 4.18 0.83 -15.90
N ARG A 186 5.47 0.52 -15.67
CA ARG A 186 5.96 -0.87 -15.65
C ARG A 186 5.32 -1.73 -14.56
N THR A 187 5.17 -1.21 -13.34
CA THR A 187 4.55 -1.97 -12.24
C THR A 187 3.06 -2.17 -12.46
N ARG A 188 2.36 -1.17 -13.02
CA ARG A 188 0.96 -1.31 -13.43
C ARG A 188 0.79 -2.37 -14.51
N ASP A 189 1.60 -2.34 -15.55
CA ASP A 189 1.49 -3.29 -16.66
C ASP A 189 1.77 -4.72 -16.19
N ALA A 190 2.78 -4.91 -15.32
CA ALA A 190 3.06 -6.20 -14.70
C ALA A 190 1.86 -6.73 -13.89
N ARG A 191 1.16 -5.87 -13.13
CA ARG A 191 -0.03 -6.26 -12.35
C ARG A 191 -1.25 -6.59 -13.22
N ILE A 192 -1.38 -5.94 -14.37
CA ILE A 192 -2.45 -6.24 -15.34
C ILE A 192 -2.18 -7.56 -16.06
N GLN A 193 -0.90 -7.87 -16.28
CA GLN A 193 -0.48 -9.10 -16.95
C GLN A 193 -0.41 -10.32 -16.02
N GLU A 194 -0.33 -10.14 -14.70
CA GLU A 194 -0.55 -11.24 -13.78
C GLU A 194 -2.00 -11.74 -13.92
N PRO A 195 -2.22 -13.04 -14.17
CA PRO A 195 -3.54 -13.62 -14.00
C PRO A 195 -4.01 -13.30 -12.58
N LEU A 196 -5.30 -12.98 -12.40
CA LEU A 196 -5.95 -12.91 -11.09
C LEU A 196 -5.82 -14.28 -10.41
N GLY A 197 -4.65 -14.55 -9.84
CA GLY A 197 -4.43 -15.61 -8.90
C GLY A 197 -5.20 -15.23 -7.66
N THR A 198 -6.28 -15.97 -7.40
CA THR A 198 -6.92 -16.04 -6.10
C THR A 198 -5.84 -16.00 -5.02
N PRO A 199 -5.94 -15.15 -3.97
CA PRO A 199 -4.97 -15.16 -2.89
C PRO A 199 -4.95 -16.54 -2.26
N GLN A 200 -3.97 -17.34 -2.65
CA GLN A 200 -3.67 -18.61 -2.02
C GLN A 200 -3.00 -18.23 -0.70
N ALA A 201 -3.83 -18.15 0.34
CA ALA A 201 -3.32 -18.17 1.69
C ALA A 201 -2.43 -19.42 1.79
N ASP A 202 -1.15 -19.23 2.10
CA ASP A 202 -0.27 -20.28 2.59
C ASP A 202 -0.75 -20.74 3.98
N GLY A 203 -1.93 -21.33 4.01
CA GLY A 203 -2.34 -22.35 4.94
C GLY A 203 -2.57 -23.57 4.06
N ALA A 204 -1.89 -24.66 4.35
CA ALA A 204 -2.09 -25.94 3.67
C ALA A 204 -3.58 -26.31 3.68
N SER A 205 -4.28 -26.01 2.59
CA SER A 205 -5.54 -26.64 2.23
C SER A 205 -5.19 -27.80 1.30
N PRO A 206 -5.61 -29.03 1.63
CA PRO A 206 -5.42 -30.17 0.73
C PRO A 206 -6.17 -29.94 -0.59
N PRO A 207 -5.76 -30.60 -1.69
CA PRO A 207 -6.34 -30.39 -3.01
C PRO A 207 -7.87 -30.58 -3.01
N PRO A 208 -8.62 -29.83 -3.86
CA PRO A 208 -10.06 -29.99 -4.02
C PRO A 208 -10.34 -31.22 -4.90
N ASP A 209 -9.95 -32.39 -4.41
CA ASP A 209 -10.32 -33.69 -4.98
C ASP A 209 -10.54 -34.73 -3.86
N ALA A 210 -10.90 -34.26 -2.66
CA ALA A 210 -11.57 -35.12 -1.70
C ALA A 210 -13.08 -35.09 -2.01
N VAL A 211 -13.47 -35.86 -3.03
CA VAL A 211 -14.84 -36.37 -3.13
C VAL A 211 -15.13 -36.98 -1.76
N HIS A 212 -16.03 -36.37 -0.99
CA HIS A 212 -16.43 -36.91 0.30
C HIS A 212 -16.94 -38.32 0.03
N ALA A 213 -16.17 -39.34 0.38
CA ALA A 213 -16.52 -40.72 0.09
C ALA A 213 -17.88 -41.00 0.73
N ALA A 214 -18.89 -41.27 -0.10
CA ALA A 214 -20.22 -41.61 0.37
C ALA A 214 -20.11 -42.85 1.27
N VAL A 215 -20.48 -42.70 2.53
CA VAL A 215 -20.43 -43.76 3.56
C VAL A 215 -21.70 -44.62 3.51
N GLY A 216 -22.72 -44.16 2.78
CA GLY A 216 -23.99 -44.84 2.55
C GLY A 216 -25.03 -43.88 1.98
N ARG A 217 -26.27 -44.36 1.79
CA ARG A 217 -27.42 -43.53 1.41
C ARG A 217 -28.19 -43.06 2.64
N CYS A 218 -28.81 -41.88 2.53
CA CYS A 218 -29.69 -41.35 3.57
C CYS A 218 -30.91 -42.29 3.77
N PRO A 219 -31.28 -42.62 5.01
CA PRO A 219 -32.43 -43.49 5.30
C PRO A 219 -33.78 -42.73 5.33
N GLU A 220 -33.78 -41.40 5.22
CA GLU A 220 -35.00 -40.61 5.25
C GLU A 220 -35.82 -40.84 3.96
N PRO A 221 -37.13 -41.20 4.04
CA PRO A 221 -37.92 -41.58 2.86
C PRO A 221 -37.99 -40.49 1.78
N ASP A 222 -37.94 -39.22 2.21
CA ASP A 222 -38.02 -38.05 1.35
C ASP A 222 -36.64 -37.50 0.93
N CYS A 223 -35.54 -38.15 1.33
CA CYS A 223 -34.19 -37.72 0.99
C CYS A 223 -33.37 -38.85 0.33
N GLN A 224 -33.01 -38.65 -0.94
CA GLN A 224 -32.18 -39.59 -1.71
C GLN A 224 -30.69 -39.22 -1.69
N GLY A 225 -30.28 -38.34 -0.77
CA GLY A 225 -28.90 -37.86 -0.64
C GLY A 225 -27.94 -38.92 -0.13
N ASP A 226 -26.65 -38.68 -0.32
CA ASP A 226 -25.58 -39.53 0.21
C ASP A 226 -25.16 -39.07 1.63
N LEU A 227 -24.75 -40.02 2.46
CA LEU A 227 -24.15 -39.77 3.77
C LEU A 227 -22.66 -39.51 3.59
N VAL A 228 -22.19 -38.38 4.11
CA VAL A 228 -20.76 -38.05 4.18
C VAL A 228 -20.28 -38.08 5.62
N MET A 229 -19.00 -38.39 5.83
CA MET A 229 -18.42 -38.34 7.17
C MET A 229 -18.15 -36.89 7.55
N LYS A 230 -18.92 -36.34 8.49
CA LYS A 230 -18.75 -34.99 9.04
C LYS A 230 -18.49 -35.10 10.53
N ASP A 231 -17.34 -34.59 10.99
CA ASP A 231 -16.94 -34.61 12.41
C ASP A 231 -16.96 -36.02 13.05
N GLY A 232 -16.64 -37.05 12.26
CA GLY A 232 -16.64 -38.46 12.68
C GLY A 232 -18.02 -39.14 12.69
N CYS A 233 -19.06 -38.44 12.21
CA CYS A 233 -20.43 -38.94 12.14
C CYS A 233 -20.94 -38.99 10.69
N PRO A 234 -21.64 -40.06 10.28
CA PRO A 234 -22.32 -40.10 8.99
C PRO A 234 -23.49 -39.11 8.98
N THR A 235 -23.42 -38.10 8.11
CA THR A 235 -24.41 -37.01 8.02
C THR A 235 -24.82 -36.78 6.56
N CYS A 236 -26.12 -36.65 6.31
CA CYS A 236 -26.65 -36.24 5.01
C CYS A 236 -26.68 -34.71 4.94
N LEU A 237 -26.02 -34.13 3.94
CA LEU A 237 -25.98 -32.67 3.79
C LEU A 237 -27.26 -32.09 3.17
N ASP A 238 -28.11 -32.92 2.56
CA ASP A 238 -29.33 -32.47 1.88
C ASP A 238 -30.51 -32.30 2.83
N CYS A 239 -30.68 -33.19 3.81
CA CYS A 239 -31.77 -33.12 4.80
C CYS A 239 -31.30 -32.88 6.25
N GLY A 240 -29.99 -32.94 6.51
CA GLY A 240 -29.43 -32.75 7.85
C GLY A 240 -29.49 -33.99 8.76
N TYR A 241 -29.94 -35.15 8.27
CA TYR A 241 -29.94 -36.40 9.02
C TYR A 241 -28.53 -36.79 9.48
N SER A 242 -28.34 -37.12 10.76
CA SER A 242 -27.07 -37.60 11.33
C SER A 242 -27.30 -38.86 12.16
N LYS A 243 -26.44 -39.88 12.00
CA LYS A 243 -26.55 -41.12 12.79
C LYS A 243 -26.20 -40.92 14.27
N CYS A 244 -25.53 -39.82 14.60
CA CYS A 244 -25.06 -39.52 15.95
C CYS A 244 -26.00 -38.64 16.78
N GLY A 245 -27.11 -38.14 16.21
CA GLY A 245 -28.08 -37.30 16.92
C GLY A 245 -28.64 -36.18 16.06
#